data_AF-A0A817NG62-F1
#
_entry.id   AF-A0A817NG62-F1
#
_cell.length_a   1.000
_cell.length_b   1.000
_cell.length_c   1.000
_cell.angle_alpha   90.00
_cell.angle_beta   90.00
_cell.angle_gamma   90.00
#
_symmetry.space_group_name_H-M   'P 1'
#
loop_
_entity.id
_entity.type
_entity.pdbx_description
1 polymer ?
#
loop_
_entity_poly.entity_id
_entity_poly.type
_entity_poly.pdbx_seq_one_letter_code
_entity_poly.pdbx_strand_id
1 'polypeptide(L)'
;MTDRSILLTLVFLIIVNNCYVYGRPLTLMEQQVQLCINQDVNRQPVIIDTDTDIDDLWAIHYVLNVPTVDVLAITTVGNGYSKPFFSGSNVLTFLDLIGCSNGVGVGYGVNVPLLSSGYVIPSSLLNAIDSYMTGSTCLNQSANIFLQPSPFSAIELIKLSLKYSKVPVDILVLGTMTNIATAISEDRSIISKIGTLYFSGENTSIFEMLLSTNIVRYYFSLKVVNSNQ
;
A
#
# COMPACT_ATOMS: atom_id res chain seq x y z
N MET A 1 -21.04 15.18 6.01
CA MET A 1 -21.29 14.30 4.83
C MET A 1 -19.92 13.89 4.32
N THR A 2 -19.47 12.69 4.69
CA THR A 2 -18.18 12.12 4.29
C THR A 2 -18.23 11.78 2.80
N ASP A 3 -17.24 12.25 2.05
CA ASP A 3 -17.18 12.18 0.60
C ASP A 3 -17.04 10.71 0.14
N ARG A 4 -18.18 10.08 -0.18
CA ARG A 4 -18.28 8.66 -0.60
C ARG A 4 -17.60 8.38 -1.95
N SER A 5 -17.08 9.40 -2.63
CA SER A 5 -16.40 9.28 -3.93
C SER A 5 -15.01 8.64 -3.84
N ILE A 6 -14.24 8.93 -2.78
CA ILE A 6 -12.92 8.33 -2.52
C ILE A 6 -13.07 6.82 -2.25
N LEU A 7 -14.11 6.46 -1.49
CA LEU A 7 -14.48 5.08 -1.14
C LEU A 7 -14.79 4.22 -2.37
N LEU A 8 -15.56 4.76 -3.33
CA LEU A 8 -15.89 4.07 -4.57
C LEU A 8 -14.68 3.90 -5.48
N THR A 9 -13.71 4.82 -5.41
CA THR A 9 -12.54 4.80 -6.30
C THR A 9 -11.41 3.92 -5.78
N LEU A 10 -11.20 3.87 -4.46
CA LEU A 10 -10.32 2.87 -3.83
C LEU A 10 -10.84 1.44 -4.04
N VAL A 11 -12.16 1.25 -3.96
CA VAL A 11 -12.79 -0.03 -4.33
C VAL A 11 -12.59 -0.36 -5.81
N PHE A 12 -12.67 0.64 -6.70
CA PHE A 12 -12.39 0.44 -8.13
C PHE A 12 -10.92 0.07 -8.39
N LEU A 13 -9.97 0.64 -7.65
CA LEU A 13 -8.55 0.25 -7.72
C LEU A 13 -8.32 -1.18 -7.26
N ILE A 14 -8.93 -1.62 -6.15
CA ILE A 14 -8.86 -3.01 -5.70
C ILE A 14 -9.42 -3.97 -6.76
N ILE A 15 -10.53 -3.58 -7.41
CA ILE A 15 -11.18 -4.36 -8.48
C ILE A 15 -10.33 -4.40 -9.77
N VAL A 16 -9.73 -3.28 -10.18
CA VAL A 16 -8.87 -3.23 -11.38
C VAL A 16 -7.52 -3.93 -11.13
N ASN A 17 -6.95 -3.81 -9.94
CA ASN A 17 -5.71 -4.48 -9.51
C ASN A 17 -5.81 -6.01 -9.62
N ASN A 18 -6.88 -6.59 -9.08
CA ASN A 18 -7.02 -8.06 -9.01
C ASN A 18 -7.46 -8.70 -10.34
N CYS A 19 -8.01 -7.95 -11.30
CA CYS A 19 -8.55 -8.51 -12.54
C CYS A 19 -7.63 -8.43 -13.77
N TYR A 20 -6.59 -7.58 -13.78
CA TYR A 20 -5.93 -7.22 -15.05
C TYR A 20 -4.42 -7.50 -15.17
N VAL A 21 -3.72 -7.87 -14.09
CA VAL A 21 -2.27 -8.14 -14.14
C VAL A 21 -1.92 -9.42 -14.94
N TYR A 22 -2.89 -10.31 -15.20
CA TYR A 22 -2.62 -11.61 -15.83
C TYR A 22 -3.08 -11.77 -17.29
N GLY A 23 -3.30 -10.72 -18.09
CA GLY A 23 -3.71 -11.03 -19.49
C GLY A 23 -3.69 -10.04 -20.65
N ARG A 24 -3.60 -8.70 -20.53
CA ARG A 24 -3.62 -7.80 -21.72
C ARG A 24 -2.88 -6.48 -21.53
N PRO A 25 -2.30 -5.89 -22.59
CA PRO A 25 -1.58 -4.62 -22.51
C PRO A 25 -2.52 -3.42 -22.28
N LEU A 26 -2.08 -2.48 -21.42
CA LEU A 26 -2.70 -1.17 -21.25
C LEU A 26 -2.63 -0.39 -22.57
N THR A 27 -3.77 -0.18 -23.20
CA THR A 27 -4.01 0.94 -24.11
C THR A 27 -5.22 1.68 -23.54
N LEU A 28 -5.10 2.99 -23.35
CA LEU A 28 -6.05 3.93 -22.71
C LEU A 28 -5.76 4.24 -21.23
N MET A 29 -4.81 5.14 -21.00
CA MET A 29 -4.87 6.06 -19.86
C MET A 29 -4.26 7.42 -20.26
N GLU A 30 -4.95 8.11 -21.17
CA GLU A 30 -4.74 9.55 -21.47
C GLU A 30 -6.06 10.33 -21.27
N GLN A 31 -6.71 10.16 -20.12
CA GLN A 31 -7.70 11.14 -19.68
C GLN A 31 -7.22 11.75 -18.37
N GLN A 32 -6.55 12.89 -18.52
CA GLN A 32 -6.35 13.88 -17.46
C GLN A 32 -7.71 14.22 -16.86
N VAL A 33 -8.04 13.64 -15.71
CA VAL A 33 -9.13 14.12 -14.87
C VAL A 33 -8.61 15.34 -14.13
N GLN A 34 -8.75 16.50 -14.77
CA GLN A 34 -8.48 17.80 -14.16
C GLN A 34 -9.63 18.11 -13.19
N LEU A 35 -9.54 17.59 -11.97
CA LEU A 35 -10.43 18.00 -10.88
C LEU A 35 -9.98 19.39 -10.41
N CYS A 36 -10.63 20.43 -10.94
CA CYS A 36 -10.61 21.76 -10.34
C CYS A 36 -11.19 21.66 -8.92
N ILE A 37 -10.36 21.68 -7.88
CA ILE A 37 -10.84 21.78 -6.49
C ILE A 37 -10.10 22.92 -5.78
N ASN A 38 -10.92 23.83 -5.25
CA ASN A 38 -10.56 24.96 -4.40
C ASN A 38 -9.56 24.55 -3.30
N GLN A 39 -8.55 25.40 -3.06
CA GLN A 39 -7.40 25.14 -2.19
C GLN A 39 -7.68 25.22 -0.67
N ASP A 40 -8.89 24.90 -0.21
CA ASP A 40 -9.26 24.91 1.22
C ASP A 40 -9.85 23.55 1.66
N VAL A 41 -9.31 22.44 1.17
CA VAL A 41 -9.75 21.10 1.59
C VAL A 41 -8.82 20.58 2.69
N ASN A 42 -9.40 20.29 3.85
CA ASN A 42 -8.74 19.49 4.89
C ASN A 42 -8.50 18.08 4.32
N ARG A 43 -7.26 17.82 3.88
CA ARG A 43 -6.87 16.55 3.26
C ARG A 43 -6.93 15.43 4.30
N GLN A 44 -7.52 14.29 3.93
CA GLN A 44 -7.59 13.12 4.80
C GLN A 44 -6.20 12.49 4.89
N PRO A 45 -5.58 12.39 6.08
CA PRO A 45 -4.29 11.72 6.22
C PRO A 45 -4.42 10.22 5.98
N VAL A 46 -3.49 9.67 5.20
CA VAL A 46 -3.43 8.26 4.81
C VAL A 46 -2.02 7.69 5.01
N ILE A 47 -1.93 6.47 5.52
CA ILE A 47 -0.74 5.62 5.45
C ILE A 47 -1.00 4.53 4.41
N ILE A 48 -0.02 4.24 3.55
CA ILE A 48 -0.08 3.12 2.60
C ILE A 48 0.89 2.03 3.08
N ASP A 49 0.39 0.82 3.33
CA ASP A 49 1.18 -0.36 3.71
C ASP A 49 1.10 -1.40 2.59
N THR A 50 2.21 -1.64 1.91
CA THR A 50 2.28 -2.40 0.64
C THR A 50 3.25 -3.57 0.73
N ASP A 51 3.01 -4.65 -0.01
CA ASP A 51 4.02 -5.71 -0.23
C ASP A 51 4.70 -5.62 -1.61
N THR A 52 4.42 -4.54 -2.34
CA THR A 52 5.12 -4.09 -3.56
C THR A 52 4.97 -5.05 -4.72
N ASP A 53 3.79 -5.63 -4.87
CA ASP A 53 3.39 -6.15 -6.17
C ASP A 53 3.20 -4.98 -7.18
N ILE A 54 3.14 -5.29 -8.48
CA ILE A 54 3.09 -4.30 -9.55
C ILE A 54 1.85 -3.42 -9.44
N ASP A 55 0.74 -4.00 -9.02
CA ASP A 55 -0.55 -3.36 -8.86
C ASP A 55 -0.57 -2.40 -7.65
N ASP A 56 0.21 -2.70 -6.60
CA ASP A 56 0.44 -1.78 -5.48
C ASP A 56 1.12 -0.49 -5.89
N LEU A 57 2.11 -0.56 -6.79
CA LEU A 57 2.81 0.62 -7.30
C LEU A 57 1.84 1.58 -8.01
N TRP A 58 0.91 1.04 -8.80
CA TRP A 58 -0.12 1.86 -9.45
C TRP A 58 -1.14 2.42 -8.46
N ALA A 59 -1.50 1.67 -7.42
CA ALA A 59 -2.33 2.18 -6.33
C ALA A 59 -1.64 3.35 -5.60
N ILE A 60 -0.34 3.24 -5.31
CA ILE A 60 0.47 4.33 -4.74
C ILE A 60 0.44 5.57 -5.64
N HIS A 61 0.72 5.41 -6.94
CA HIS A 61 0.68 6.52 -7.89
C HIS A 61 -0.70 7.20 -7.91
N TYR A 62 -1.78 6.42 -7.95
CA TYR A 62 -3.13 6.97 -7.92
C TYR A 62 -3.38 7.79 -6.64
N VAL A 63 -3.13 7.22 -5.47
CA VAL A 63 -3.42 7.85 -4.17
C VAL A 63 -2.62 9.14 -3.99
N LEU A 64 -1.36 9.17 -4.44
CA LEU A 64 -0.52 10.38 -4.42
C LEU A 64 -1.11 11.53 -5.25
N ASN A 65 -1.92 11.23 -6.26
CA ASN A 65 -2.55 12.21 -7.14
C ASN A 65 -3.98 12.60 -6.70
N VAL A 66 -4.50 12.05 -5.59
CA VAL A 66 -5.82 12.42 -5.07
C VAL A 66 -5.72 13.74 -4.27
N PRO A 67 -6.33 14.86 -4.72
CA PRO A 67 -6.14 16.17 -4.10
C PRO A 67 -6.61 16.24 -2.64
N THR A 68 -7.58 15.40 -2.28
CA THR A 68 -8.22 15.37 -0.96
C THR A 68 -7.54 14.40 0.03
N VAL A 69 -6.46 13.73 -0.37
CA VAL A 69 -5.72 12.78 0.46
C VAL A 69 -4.33 13.31 0.73
N ASP A 70 -3.84 13.18 1.96
CA ASP A 70 -2.47 13.50 2.36
C ASP A 70 -1.73 12.23 2.78
N VAL A 71 -0.82 11.75 1.92
CA VAL A 71 -0.05 10.53 2.20
C VAL A 71 1.06 10.88 3.20
N LEU A 72 0.91 10.41 4.45
CA LEU A 72 1.85 10.69 5.53
C LEU A 72 3.11 9.81 5.46
N ALA A 73 2.92 8.55 5.07
CA ALA A 73 3.98 7.56 4.98
C ALA A 73 3.60 6.43 4.02
N ILE A 74 4.62 5.85 3.41
CA ILE A 74 4.52 4.57 2.70
C ILE A 74 5.35 3.56 3.48
N THR A 75 4.79 2.41 3.78
CA THR A 75 5.49 1.32 4.46
C THR A 75 5.48 0.07 3.62
N THR A 76 6.60 -0.64 3.62
CA THR A 76 6.72 -1.92 2.93
C THR A 76 6.69 -3.08 3.89
N VAL A 77 6.00 -4.16 3.54
CA VAL A 77 6.00 -5.40 4.31
C VAL A 77 6.78 -6.47 3.55
N GLY A 78 7.81 -7.02 4.19
CA GLY A 78 8.79 -7.89 3.54
C GLY A 78 8.39 -9.37 3.43
N ASN A 79 7.14 -9.71 3.69
CA ASN A 79 6.63 -11.09 3.73
C ASN A 79 5.43 -11.32 2.79
N GLY A 80 5.22 -10.43 1.82
CA GLY A 80 4.25 -10.59 0.74
C GLY A 80 4.92 -10.82 -0.61
N TYR A 81 4.44 -10.13 -1.65
CA TYR A 81 4.85 -10.37 -3.04
C TYR A 81 6.23 -9.84 -3.46
N SER A 82 6.93 -9.09 -2.62
CA SER A 82 8.34 -8.75 -2.82
C SER A 82 9.19 -9.03 -1.59
N LYS A 83 10.47 -9.37 -1.82
CA LYS A 83 11.43 -9.60 -0.74
C LYS A 83 11.77 -8.29 -0.03
N PRO A 84 12.11 -8.29 1.27
CA PRO A 84 12.13 -7.10 2.13
C PRO A 84 12.96 -5.93 1.59
N PHE A 85 14.17 -6.20 1.10
CA PHE A 85 15.05 -5.17 0.56
C PHE A 85 14.53 -4.63 -0.78
N PHE A 86 14.06 -5.52 -1.64
CA PHE A 86 13.58 -5.17 -2.98
C PHE A 86 12.27 -4.39 -2.93
N SER A 87 11.37 -4.75 -2.02
CA SER A 87 10.09 -4.07 -1.83
C SER A 87 10.29 -2.57 -1.57
N GLY A 88 11.08 -2.22 -0.55
CA GLY A 88 11.37 -0.81 -0.27
C GLY A 88 12.13 -0.11 -1.40
N SER A 89 13.11 -0.78 -2.01
CA SER A 89 13.87 -0.21 -3.13
C SER A 89 12.99 0.04 -4.36
N ASN A 90 12.08 -0.88 -4.69
CA ASN A 90 11.16 -0.75 -5.80
C ASN A 90 10.19 0.41 -5.60
N VAL A 91 9.66 0.60 -4.39
CA VAL A 91 8.85 1.79 -4.05
C VAL A 91 9.66 3.07 -4.25
N LEU A 92 10.89 3.15 -3.71
CA LEU A 92 11.74 4.35 -3.86
C LEU A 92 12.06 4.64 -5.33
N THR A 93 12.45 3.63 -6.11
CA THR A 93 12.69 3.77 -7.55
C THR A 93 11.43 4.22 -8.28
N PHE A 94 10.27 3.65 -7.95
CA PHE A 94 9.00 4.04 -8.55
C PHE A 94 8.64 5.49 -8.24
N LEU A 95 8.79 5.93 -6.99
CA LEU A 95 8.54 7.30 -6.56
C LEU A 95 9.43 8.31 -7.30
N ASP A 96 10.71 7.98 -7.49
CA ASP A 96 11.64 8.81 -8.26
C ASP A 96 11.23 8.90 -9.74
N LEU A 97 10.84 7.77 -10.35
CA LEU A 97 10.39 7.72 -11.74
C LEU A 97 9.15 8.57 -12.01
N ILE A 98 8.18 8.59 -11.08
CA ILE A 98 6.96 9.41 -11.21
C ILE A 98 7.19 10.87 -10.77
N GLY A 99 8.42 11.23 -10.39
CA GLY A 99 8.77 12.60 -9.97
C GLY A 99 8.15 13.01 -8.64
N CYS A 100 7.84 12.07 -7.74
CA CYS A 100 7.28 12.36 -6.43
C CYS A 100 8.35 13.05 -5.57
N SER A 101 8.20 14.37 -5.37
CA SER A 101 9.14 15.20 -4.59
C SER A 101 8.59 15.60 -3.22
N ASN A 102 7.47 15.01 -2.83
CA ASN A 102 6.62 15.45 -1.72
C ASN A 102 7.22 15.11 -0.34
N GLY A 103 8.39 14.45 -0.29
CA GLY A 103 9.09 14.10 0.95
C GLY A 103 8.43 12.99 1.77
N VAL A 104 7.53 12.20 1.17
CA VAL A 104 6.86 11.08 1.84
C VAL A 104 7.91 10.03 2.25
N GLY A 105 7.98 9.73 3.55
CA GLY A 105 8.92 8.74 4.07
C GLY A 105 8.52 7.32 3.67
N VAL A 106 9.50 6.53 3.21
CA VAL A 106 9.34 5.09 2.92
C VAL A 106 10.00 4.27 4.03
N GLY A 107 9.19 3.62 4.85
CA GLY A 107 9.66 2.80 5.98
C GLY A 107 9.68 1.31 5.64
N TYR A 108 10.79 0.64 5.95
CA TYR A 108 10.95 -0.77 5.64
C TYR A 108 10.45 -1.60 6.83
N GLY A 109 9.60 -2.58 6.55
CA GLY A 109 8.90 -3.36 7.56
C GLY A 109 9.44 -4.76 7.76
N VAL A 110 8.67 -5.53 8.51
CA VAL A 110 9.08 -6.87 8.95
C VAL A 110 9.03 -7.88 7.81
N ASN A 111 9.95 -8.83 7.85
CA ASN A 111 10.12 -9.87 6.83
C ASN A 111 9.58 -11.25 7.25
N VAL A 112 9.05 -11.36 8.47
CA VAL A 112 8.51 -12.60 9.02
C VAL A 112 7.06 -12.35 9.42
N PRO A 113 6.10 -13.17 8.97
CA PRO A 113 4.71 -13.04 9.39
C PRO A 113 4.55 -13.35 10.87
N LEU A 114 3.60 -12.68 11.53
CA LEU A 114 3.27 -12.91 12.94
C LEU A 114 2.75 -14.34 13.19
N LEU A 115 2.06 -14.90 12.19
CA LEU A 115 1.57 -16.27 12.18
C LEU A 115 2.07 -16.96 10.91
N SER A 116 2.66 -18.14 11.05
CA SER A 116 3.02 -18.96 9.90
C SER A 116 1.75 -19.43 9.20
N SER A 117 1.57 -19.05 7.94
CA SER A 117 0.45 -19.50 7.11
C SER A 117 0.72 -20.85 6.43
N GLY A 118 1.97 -21.32 6.42
CA GLY A 118 2.43 -22.44 5.60
C GLY A 118 2.40 -22.16 4.09
N TYR A 119 1.91 -20.98 3.67
CA TYR A 119 1.88 -20.53 2.29
C TYR A 119 3.26 -20.03 1.88
N VAL A 120 3.75 -20.50 0.74
CA VAL A 120 5.05 -20.12 0.19
C VAL A 120 4.83 -19.60 -1.23
N ILE A 121 5.21 -18.35 -1.46
CA ILE A 121 5.18 -17.75 -2.79
C ILE A 121 6.34 -18.36 -3.61
N PRO A 122 6.09 -18.86 -4.83
CA PRO A 122 7.15 -19.41 -5.68
C PRO A 122 8.28 -18.39 -5.91
N SER A 123 9.54 -18.82 -5.76
CA SER A 123 10.69 -17.92 -5.89
C SER A 123 10.81 -17.28 -7.28
N SER A 124 10.31 -17.95 -8.33
CA SER A 124 10.25 -17.38 -9.69
C SER A 124 9.34 -16.15 -9.77
N LEU A 125 8.20 -16.17 -9.07
CA LEU A 125 7.28 -15.03 -8.99
C LEU A 125 7.91 -13.89 -8.21
N LEU A 126 8.47 -14.17 -7.02
CA LEU A 126 9.16 -13.16 -6.22
C LEU A 126 10.33 -12.51 -7.00
N ASN A 127 11.11 -13.30 -7.73
CA ASN A 127 12.21 -12.76 -8.53
C ASN A 127 11.72 -11.87 -9.68
N ALA A 128 10.60 -12.22 -10.32
CA ALA A 128 10.02 -11.39 -11.37
C ALA A 128 9.60 -10.02 -10.82
N ILE A 129 8.94 -10.00 -9.66
CA ILE A 129 8.50 -8.77 -8.98
C ILE A 129 9.71 -7.95 -8.49
N ASP A 130 10.65 -8.60 -7.80
CA ASP A 130 11.87 -7.95 -7.29
C ASP A 130 12.70 -7.29 -8.41
N SER A 131 12.69 -7.88 -9.61
CA SER A 131 13.39 -7.35 -10.79
C SER A 131 12.56 -6.42 -11.67
N TYR A 132 11.27 -6.21 -11.38
CA TYR A 132 10.36 -5.46 -12.27
C TYR A 132 10.87 -4.04 -12.56
N MET A 133 11.30 -3.33 -11.51
CA MET A 133 11.78 -1.95 -11.62
C MET A 133 13.18 -1.85 -12.23
N THR A 134 14.05 -2.84 -12.00
CA THR A 134 15.46 -2.83 -12.43
C THR A 134 15.68 -3.46 -13.81
N GLY A 135 14.84 -4.41 -14.20
CA GLY A 135 14.88 -5.10 -15.49
C GLY A 135 14.18 -4.37 -16.63
N SER A 136 13.37 -3.35 -16.31
CA SER A 136 12.66 -2.54 -17.31
C SER A 136 13.60 -1.50 -17.92
N THR A 137 14.21 -1.82 -19.07
CA THR A 137 15.17 -0.97 -19.79
C THR A 137 14.63 0.42 -20.15
N CYS A 138 13.31 0.60 -20.21
CA CYS A 138 12.64 1.87 -20.46
C CYS A 138 12.67 2.86 -19.27
N LEU A 139 12.98 2.38 -18.05
CA LEU A 139 12.99 3.20 -16.83
C LEU A 139 14.38 3.76 -16.48
N ASN A 140 15.44 3.32 -17.18
CA ASN A 140 16.83 3.62 -16.87
C ASN A 140 17.32 5.04 -17.26
N GLN A 141 16.44 5.98 -17.62
CA GLN A 141 16.88 7.25 -18.26
C GLN A 141 16.64 8.55 -17.49
N SER A 142 15.99 8.58 -16.33
CA SER A 142 15.64 9.87 -15.70
C SER A 142 15.79 10.00 -14.18
N ALA A 143 16.29 8.98 -13.50
CA ALA A 143 16.48 8.99 -12.05
C ALA A 143 17.74 9.78 -11.62
N ASN A 144 17.63 11.10 -11.47
CA ASN A 144 18.69 11.95 -10.90
C ASN A 144 18.50 12.20 -9.39
N ILE A 145 17.47 11.63 -8.75
CA ILE A 145 17.20 11.80 -7.33
C ILE A 145 17.19 10.42 -6.66
N PHE A 146 18.29 10.04 -6.03
CA PHE A 146 18.33 8.83 -5.20
C PHE A 146 17.51 9.07 -3.93
N LEU A 147 16.19 8.87 -3.99
CA LEU A 147 15.33 8.85 -2.82
C LEU A 147 15.89 7.83 -1.82
N GLN A 148 16.01 8.25 -0.57
CA GLN A 148 16.52 7.40 0.50
C GLN A 148 15.35 6.86 1.32
N PRO A 149 15.49 5.64 1.87
CA PRO A 149 14.54 5.15 2.84
C PRO A 149 14.46 6.09 4.04
N SER A 150 13.31 6.09 4.71
CA SER A 150 13.14 6.75 5.99
C SER A 150 14.16 6.22 7.01
N PRO A 151 14.69 7.06 7.91
CA PRO A 151 15.49 6.59 9.03
C PRO A 151 14.67 5.77 10.05
N PHE A 152 13.33 5.85 9.97
CA PHE A 152 12.41 5.07 10.79
C PHE A 152 11.94 3.81 10.04
N SER A 153 11.82 2.70 10.77
CA SER A 153 11.19 1.47 10.29
C SER A 153 9.71 1.69 9.93
N ALA A 154 9.10 0.74 9.21
CA ALA A 154 7.66 0.78 8.92
C ALA A 154 6.82 0.94 10.19
N ILE A 155 7.13 0.14 11.22
CA ILE A 155 6.40 0.14 12.50
C ILE A 155 6.51 1.49 13.20
N GLU A 156 7.71 2.09 13.20
CA GLU A 156 7.92 3.42 13.77
C GLU A 156 7.20 4.49 12.98
N LEU A 157 7.26 4.47 11.63
CA LEU A 157 6.52 5.42 10.80
C LEU A 157 5.01 5.33 11.04
N ILE A 158 4.44 4.12 11.10
CA ILE A 158 3.02 3.93 11.40
C ILE A 158 2.66 4.59 12.75
N LYS A 159 3.43 4.29 13.81
CA LYS A 159 3.18 4.84 15.14
C LYS A 159 3.36 6.36 15.18
N LEU A 160 4.40 6.90 14.54
CA LEU A 160 4.68 8.35 14.49
C LEU A 160 3.59 9.10 13.74
N SER A 161 3.19 8.61 12.57
CA SER A 161 2.10 9.18 11.75
C SER A 161 0.78 9.20 12.51
N LEU A 162 0.42 8.11 13.19
CA LEU A 162 -0.79 8.03 14.02
C LEU A 162 -0.72 8.95 15.25
N LYS A 163 0.44 9.02 15.90
CA LYS A 163 0.64 9.83 17.12
C LYS A 163 0.57 11.33 16.85
N TYR A 164 1.20 11.80 15.78
CA TYR A 164 1.31 13.23 15.47
C TYR A 164 0.18 13.76 14.60
N SER A 165 -0.63 12.89 13.99
CA SER A 165 -1.83 13.34 13.28
C SER A 165 -2.85 13.97 14.25
N LYS A 166 -3.40 15.11 13.82
CA LYS A 166 -4.44 15.85 14.56
C LYS A 166 -5.84 15.23 14.39
N VAL A 167 -6.02 14.42 13.35
CA VAL A 167 -7.28 13.74 13.01
C VAL A 167 -7.01 12.23 12.83
N PRO A 168 -8.03 11.37 12.88
CA PRO A 168 -7.85 9.95 12.60
C PRO A 168 -7.22 9.72 11.23
N VAL A 169 -6.26 8.81 11.16
CA VAL A 169 -5.49 8.47 9.94
C VAL A 169 -6.09 7.22 9.32
N ASP A 170 -6.42 7.30 8.03
CA ASP A 170 -6.86 6.15 7.26
C ASP A 170 -5.64 5.30 6.87
N ILE A 171 -5.81 3.99 6.81
CA ILE A 171 -4.72 3.07 6.46
C ILE A 171 -5.17 2.23 5.26
N LEU A 172 -4.42 2.32 4.18
CA LEU A 172 -4.57 1.48 2.99
C LEU A 172 -3.56 0.35 3.07
N VAL A 173 -4.02 -0.85 3.37
CA VAL A 173 -3.21 -2.07 3.42
C VAL A 173 -3.42 -2.84 2.12
N LEU A 174 -2.35 -2.92 1.32
CA LEU A 174 -2.31 -3.58 0.02
C LEU A 174 -1.61 -4.95 0.07
N GLY A 175 -0.79 -5.18 1.09
CA GLY A 175 -0.13 -6.46 1.35
C GLY A 175 -0.62 -7.16 2.61
N THR A 176 0.25 -7.92 3.28
CA THR A 176 -0.09 -8.54 4.56
C THR A 176 -0.23 -7.50 5.67
N MET A 177 -1.13 -7.72 6.64
CA MET A 177 -1.31 -6.84 7.81
C MET A 177 -0.19 -6.92 8.86
N THR A 178 0.96 -7.51 8.54
CA THR A 178 1.99 -7.83 9.55
C THR A 178 2.55 -6.57 10.20
N ASN A 179 2.78 -5.50 9.43
CA ASN A 179 3.24 -4.23 9.96
C ASN A 179 2.20 -3.61 10.90
N ILE A 180 0.94 -3.53 10.46
CA ILE A 180 -0.16 -2.94 11.24
C ILE A 180 -0.39 -3.71 12.54
N ALA A 181 -0.45 -5.04 12.47
CA ALA A 181 -0.66 -5.88 13.64
C ALA A 181 0.52 -5.81 14.62
N THR A 182 1.75 -5.72 14.13
CA THR A 182 2.94 -5.52 14.98
C THR A 182 2.87 -4.16 15.68
N ALA A 183 2.56 -3.08 14.96
CA ALA A 183 2.41 -1.74 15.55
C ALA A 183 1.34 -1.71 16.66
N ILE A 184 0.17 -2.32 16.41
CA ILE A 184 -0.91 -2.43 17.39
C ILE A 184 -0.51 -3.30 18.59
N SER A 185 0.22 -4.39 18.36
CA SER A 185 0.71 -5.26 19.42
C SER A 185 1.72 -4.55 20.34
N GLU A 186 2.56 -3.68 19.77
CA GLU A 186 3.52 -2.87 20.53
C GLU A 186 2.86 -1.71 21.27
N ASP A 187 1.85 -1.06 20.68
CA ASP A 187 1.11 0.04 21.31
C ASP A 187 -0.37 0.01 20.91
N ARG A 188 -1.22 -0.55 21.78
CA ARG A 188 -2.67 -0.62 21.54
C ARG A 188 -3.35 0.75 21.56
N SER A 189 -2.74 1.78 22.12
CA SER A 189 -3.36 3.11 22.19
C SER A 189 -3.56 3.74 20.81
N ILE A 190 -2.74 3.33 19.83
CA ILE A 190 -2.81 3.83 18.46
C ILE A 190 -4.11 3.44 17.75
N ILE A 191 -4.82 2.40 18.20
CA ILE A 191 -6.11 1.98 17.61
C ILE A 191 -7.10 3.15 17.58
N SER A 192 -7.12 3.97 18.64
CA SER A 192 -8.00 5.14 18.73
C SER A 192 -7.67 6.27 17.75
N LYS A 193 -6.50 6.20 17.09
CA LYS A 193 -6.01 7.16 16.09
C LYS A 193 -6.24 6.67 14.66
N ILE A 194 -6.65 5.41 14.47
CA ILE A 194 -6.97 4.86 13.16
C ILE A 194 -8.39 5.29 12.80
N GLY A 195 -8.53 5.88 11.61
CA GLY A 195 -9.82 6.17 10.99
C GLY A 195 -10.43 4.90 10.40
N THR A 196 -10.34 4.77 9.08
CA THR A 196 -10.74 3.58 8.34
C THR A 196 -9.52 2.77 7.92
N LEU A 197 -9.55 1.47 8.18
CA LEU A 197 -8.60 0.53 7.60
C LEU A 197 -9.22 -0.12 6.35
N TYR A 198 -8.62 0.17 5.19
CA TYR A 198 -8.93 -0.46 3.90
C TYR A 198 -7.93 -1.59 3.68
N PHE A 199 -8.43 -2.78 3.35
CA PHE A 199 -7.58 -3.96 3.16
C PHE A 199 -7.89 -4.66 1.84
N SER A 200 -6.83 -4.91 1.07
CA SER A 200 -6.78 -5.80 -0.10
C SER A 200 -5.84 -6.95 0.25
N GLY A 201 -6.33 -8.19 0.30
CA GLY A 201 -5.45 -9.33 0.57
C GLY A 201 -6.18 -10.66 0.81
N GLU A 202 -5.48 -11.75 0.53
CA GLU A 202 -6.02 -13.12 0.60
C GLU A 202 -5.91 -13.75 2.00
N ASN A 203 -4.99 -13.29 2.87
CA ASN A 203 -4.76 -13.89 4.19
C ASN A 203 -5.54 -13.17 5.31
N THR A 204 -6.66 -13.78 5.71
CA THR A 204 -7.62 -13.20 6.66
C THR A 204 -7.33 -13.50 8.14
N SER A 205 -6.31 -14.28 8.47
CA SER A 205 -6.04 -14.69 9.86
C SER A 205 -5.80 -13.50 10.81
N ILE A 206 -5.04 -12.49 10.36
CA ILE A 206 -4.82 -11.24 11.11
C ILE A 206 -6.05 -10.33 11.01
N PHE A 207 -6.77 -10.39 9.90
CA PHE A 207 -7.98 -9.63 9.65
C PHE A 207 -9.09 -9.98 10.68
N GLU A 208 -9.27 -11.27 10.98
CA GLU A 208 -10.26 -11.74 11.97
C GLU A 208 -10.00 -11.19 13.39
N MET A 209 -8.73 -10.98 13.76
CA MET A 209 -8.38 -10.36 15.05
C MET A 209 -8.88 -8.91 15.14
N LEU A 210 -8.82 -8.17 14.04
CA LEU A 210 -9.18 -6.75 13.98
C LEU A 210 -10.67 -6.50 13.71
N LEU A 211 -11.43 -7.47 13.20
CA LEU A 211 -12.89 -7.36 13.03
C LEU A 211 -13.62 -7.00 14.33
N SER A 212 -13.08 -7.39 15.49
CA SER A 212 -13.64 -7.06 16.81
C SER A 212 -13.62 -5.56 17.16
N THR A 213 -12.92 -4.73 16.37
CA THR A 213 -12.66 -3.32 16.68
C THR A 213 -13.51 -2.31 15.89
N ASN A 214 -14.41 -2.75 14.99
CA ASN A 214 -15.25 -1.90 14.11
C ASN A 214 -14.51 -0.89 13.19
N ILE A 215 -13.17 -0.84 13.20
CA ILE A 215 -12.38 0.07 12.33
C ILE A 215 -12.08 -0.53 10.95
N VAL A 216 -12.30 -1.84 10.80
CA VAL A 216 -11.91 -2.59 9.63
C VAL A 216 -13.06 -2.69 8.64
N ARG A 217 -12.82 -2.27 7.41
CA ARG A 217 -13.74 -2.53 6.29
C ARG A 217 -13.06 -3.50 5.32
N TYR A 218 -13.63 -4.70 5.19
CA TYR A 218 -13.18 -5.72 4.24
C TYR A 218 -13.70 -5.41 2.84
N TYR A 219 -12.87 -5.57 1.81
CA TYR A 219 -13.31 -5.32 0.44
C TYR A 219 -13.09 -6.49 -0.53
N PHE A 220 -12.19 -7.44 -0.26
CA PHE A 220 -11.98 -8.55 -1.20
C PHE A 220 -11.24 -9.77 -0.61
N SER A 221 -11.65 -10.97 -1.02
CA SER A 221 -10.91 -12.24 -0.90
C SER A 221 -11.00 -12.97 -2.24
N LEU A 222 -9.89 -13.22 -2.92
CA LEU A 222 -9.85 -14.28 -3.92
C LEU A 222 -9.59 -15.59 -3.20
N LYS A 223 -10.63 -16.41 -3.09
CA LYS A 223 -10.46 -17.83 -2.78
C LYS A 223 -10.31 -18.53 -4.12
N VAL A 224 -9.10 -18.94 -4.48
CA VAL A 224 -8.92 -19.91 -5.57
C VAL A 224 -9.54 -21.23 -5.10
N VAL A 225 -10.80 -21.45 -5.45
CA VAL A 225 -11.44 -22.75 -5.31
C VAL A 225 -10.82 -23.62 -6.41
N ASN A 226 -9.95 -24.55 -6.04
CA ASN A 226 -9.55 -25.61 -6.95
C ASN A 226 -10.83 -26.32 -7.39
N SER A 227 -11.16 -26.24 -8.68
CA SER A 227 -12.24 -27.01 -9.29
C SER A 227 -11.82 -28.48 -9.37
N ASN A 228 -11.82 -29.15 -8.22
CA ASN A 228 -11.82 -30.59 -8.03
C ASN A 228 -12.22 -30.89 -6.57
N GLN A 229 -13.45 -30.51 -6.19
CA GLN A 229 -14.28 -31.16 -5.17
C GLN A 229 -15.71 -30.62 -5.23
#